data_AF-A0A8J5CK60-F1
#
_entry.id   AF-A0A8J5CK60-F1
#
_cell.length_a   1.000
_cell.length_b   1.000
_cell.length_c   1.000
_cell.angle_alpha   90.00
_cell.angle_beta   90.00
_cell.angle_gamma   90.00
#
_symmetry.space_group_name_H-M   'P 1'
#
loop_
_entity.id
_entity.type
_entity.pdbx_description
1 polymer ?
#
loop_
_entity_poly.entity_id
_entity_poly.type
_entity_poly.pdbx_seq_one_letter_code
_entity_poly.pdbx_strand_id
1 'polypeptide(L)'
;MRKMGYIVGSGLGREGEGRVEPVTAYVYPQGVSLDRCMELRESSNGEELLEVEKRLDRQKRIEVAKSVQAAERLKKKTSVFDIINKKLGAKGHASEDDVDEAKEKPAVNICSNVLQKDTAKNLNMKNYQISENIRQLEREVQRMESTKLRQSNNKAALAIINTRLEAKKSELQKFKEAEKKVTGEQQKRRDTKKYCVF
;
A
#
# COMPACT_ATOMS: atom_id res chain seq x y z
N MET A 1 2.66 -20.20 -59.54
CA MET A 1 2.46 -18.74 -59.73
C MET A 1 2.84 -18.26 -61.13
N ARG A 2 3.98 -18.67 -61.71
CA ARG A 2 4.40 -18.23 -63.07
C ARG A 2 3.38 -18.52 -64.19
N LYS A 3 2.61 -19.62 -64.09
CA LYS A 3 1.51 -19.96 -65.02
C LYS A 3 0.27 -19.05 -64.88
N MET A 4 0.16 -18.31 -63.78
CA MET A 4 -0.94 -17.35 -63.52
C MET A 4 -0.53 -15.91 -63.87
N GLY A 5 0.56 -15.73 -64.63
CA GLY A 5 1.06 -14.41 -65.02
C GLY A 5 1.90 -13.69 -63.95
N TYR A 6 2.38 -14.38 -62.92
CA TYR A 6 3.27 -13.74 -61.94
C TYR A 6 4.69 -13.55 -62.51
N ILE A 7 5.14 -12.30 -62.58
CA ILE A 7 6.53 -11.91 -62.86
C ILE A 7 7.13 -11.35 -61.56
N VAL A 8 8.38 -11.70 -61.28
CA VAL A 8 9.07 -11.28 -60.04
C VAL A 8 9.21 -9.75 -60.03
N GLY A 9 8.68 -9.12 -59.00
CA GLY A 9 8.69 -7.66 -58.86
C GLY A 9 7.48 -6.95 -59.48
N SER A 10 6.58 -7.67 -60.15
CA SER A 10 5.29 -7.13 -60.61
C SER A 10 4.13 -7.86 -59.94
N GLY A 11 2.93 -7.33 -60.15
CA GLY A 11 1.70 -7.95 -59.71
C GLY A 11 1.40 -9.29 -60.37
N LEU A 12 0.45 -10.01 -59.80
CA LEU A 12 -0.20 -11.16 -60.42
C LEU A 12 -1.12 -10.70 -61.57
N GLY A 13 -0.95 -11.24 -62.78
CA GLY A 13 -1.85 -10.98 -63.91
C GLY A 13 -1.10 -10.96 -65.24
N ARG A 14 -1.82 -11.03 -66.38
CA ARG A 14 -1.18 -11.09 -67.71
C ARG A 14 -0.27 -9.87 -67.99
N GLU A 15 -0.66 -8.70 -67.46
CA GLU A 15 0.04 -7.42 -67.62
C GLU A 15 0.70 -6.94 -66.32
N GLY A 16 0.75 -7.80 -65.29
CA GLY A 16 1.39 -7.46 -64.01
C GLY A 16 0.60 -6.51 -63.11
N GLU A 17 -0.72 -6.35 -63.34
CA GLU A 17 -1.62 -5.42 -62.63
C GLU A 17 -1.92 -5.78 -61.16
N GLY A 18 -1.59 -7.00 -60.74
CA GLY A 18 -1.87 -7.43 -59.38
C GLY A 18 -1.16 -6.58 -58.33
N ARG A 19 -1.68 -6.61 -57.10
CA ARG A 19 -1.03 -5.92 -55.98
C ARG A 19 0.30 -6.59 -55.66
N VAL A 20 1.37 -5.79 -55.65
CA VAL A 20 2.70 -6.21 -55.20
C VAL A 20 2.78 -6.15 -53.68
N GLU A 21 2.04 -5.23 -53.06
CA GLU A 21 2.00 -5.10 -51.62
C GLU A 21 1.21 -6.24 -50.97
N PRO A 22 1.78 -6.88 -49.94
CA PRO A 22 1.09 -7.94 -49.21
C PRO A 22 -0.14 -7.37 -48.49
N VAL A 23 -1.27 -8.05 -48.63
CA VAL A 23 -2.50 -7.74 -47.90
C VAL A 23 -2.49 -8.48 -46.57
N THR A 24 -2.83 -7.79 -45.49
CA THR A 24 -2.95 -8.39 -44.16
C THR A 24 -4.14 -9.36 -44.14
N ALA A 25 -3.90 -10.59 -43.70
CA ALA A 25 -4.94 -11.59 -43.52
C ALA A 25 -5.57 -11.43 -42.13
N TYR A 26 -6.89 -11.30 -42.08
CA TYR A 26 -7.67 -11.28 -40.84
C TYR A 26 -8.50 -12.56 -40.73
N VAL A 27 -8.39 -13.24 -39.59
CA VAL A 27 -9.18 -14.44 -39.29
C VAL A 27 -10.42 -14.02 -38.53
N TYR A 28 -11.59 -14.15 -39.16
CA TYR A 28 -12.88 -13.87 -38.54
C TYR A 28 -13.45 -15.12 -37.87
N PRO A 29 -14.27 -14.96 -36.81
CA PRO A 29 -14.91 -16.08 -36.14
C PRO A 29 -15.88 -16.83 -37.07
N GLN A 30 -15.89 -18.16 -36.98
CA GLN A 30 -16.80 -19.01 -37.74
C GLN A 30 -18.27 -18.77 -37.34
N GLY A 31 -19.19 -18.83 -38.32
CA GLY A 31 -20.63 -18.69 -38.09
C GLY A 31 -21.16 -17.25 -38.05
N VAL A 32 -20.33 -16.24 -38.35
CA VAL A 32 -20.74 -14.83 -38.48
C VAL A 32 -20.61 -14.38 -39.93
N SER A 33 -21.57 -13.59 -40.43
CA SER A 33 -21.49 -13.02 -41.78
C SER A 33 -20.41 -11.95 -41.86
N LEU A 34 -19.76 -11.84 -43.03
CA LEU A 34 -18.75 -10.81 -43.28
C LEU A 34 -19.30 -9.40 -43.06
N ASP A 35 -20.55 -9.15 -43.45
CA ASP A 35 -21.22 -7.86 -43.25
C ASP A 35 -21.27 -7.48 -41.76
N ARG A 36 -21.58 -8.45 -40.89
CA ARG A 36 -21.60 -8.22 -39.44
C ARG A 36 -20.20 -8.06 -38.86
N CYS A 37 -19.20 -8.74 -39.41
CA CYS A 37 -17.80 -8.53 -39.05
C CYS A 37 -17.32 -7.13 -39.45
N MET A 38 -17.76 -6.59 -40.59
CA MET A 38 -17.45 -5.23 -41.02
C MET A 38 -18.14 -4.20 -40.13
N GLU A 39 -19.42 -4.39 -39.80
CA GLU A 39 -20.17 -3.50 -38.91
C GLU A 39 -19.51 -3.38 -37.52
N LEU A 40 -19.10 -4.51 -36.94
CA LEU A 40 -18.36 -4.55 -35.67
C LEU A 40 -17.00 -3.85 -35.75
N ARG A 41 -16.33 -3.94 -36.90
CA ARG A 41 -15.03 -3.30 -37.16
C ARG A 41 -15.17 -1.79 -37.34
N GLU A 42 -16.21 -1.34 -38.02
CA GLU A 42 -16.51 0.09 -38.17
C GLU A 42 -16.87 0.72 -36.83
N SER A 43 -17.68 0.03 -36.03
CA SER A 43 -18.02 0.48 -34.68
C SER A 43 -16.84 0.43 -33.70
N SER A 44 -15.82 -0.41 -33.94
CA SER A 44 -14.56 -0.41 -33.18
C SER A 44 -13.46 0.48 -33.78
N ASN A 45 -13.76 1.31 -34.78
CA ASN A 45 -12.78 2.14 -35.52
C ASN A 45 -11.59 1.35 -36.10
N GLY A 46 -11.76 0.07 -36.40
CA GLY A 46 -10.72 -0.78 -36.98
C GLY A 46 -9.73 -1.38 -35.98
N GLU A 47 -9.96 -1.24 -34.66
CA GLU A 47 -9.13 -1.90 -33.65
C GLU A 47 -9.30 -3.43 -33.70
N GLU A 48 -8.20 -4.15 -33.48
CA GLU A 48 -8.18 -5.61 -33.49
C GLU A 48 -9.05 -6.15 -32.35
N LEU A 49 -9.83 -7.20 -32.60
CA LEU A 49 -10.82 -7.73 -31.63
C LEU A 49 -10.19 -8.07 -30.26
N LEU A 50 -8.91 -8.48 -30.26
CA LEU A 50 -8.10 -8.77 -29.08
C LEU A 50 -7.73 -7.53 -28.26
N GLU A 51 -7.61 -6.37 -28.90
CA GLU A 51 -7.32 -5.09 -28.23
C GLU A 51 -8.57 -4.54 -27.54
N VAL A 52 -9.73 -4.71 -28.18
CA VAL A 52 -11.04 -4.35 -27.61
C VAL A 52 -11.31 -5.13 -26.32
N GLU A 53 -11.06 -6.45 -26.32
CA GLU A 53 -11.23 -7.29 -25.14
C GLU A 53 -10.29 -6.86 -23.99
N LYS A 54 -9.00 -6.66 -24.28
CA LYS A 54 -8.02 -6.18 -23.30
C LYS A 54 -8.39 -4.81 -22.71
N ARG A 55 -8.92 -3.90 -23.54
CA ARG A 55 -9.37 -2.58 -23.11
C ARG A 55 -10.58 -2.67 -22.17
N LEU A 56 -11.53 -3.54 -22.48
CA LEU A 56 -12.75 -3.75 -21.70
C LEU A 56 -12.41 -4.38 -20.33
N ASP A 57 -11.50 -5.36 -20.30
CA ASP A 57 -11.00 -5.94 -19.06
C ASP A 57 -10.25 -4.94 -18.19
N ARG A 58 -9.45 -4.06 -18.81
CA ARG A 58 -8.77 -2.97 -18.10
C ARG A 58 -9.79 -2.01 -17.49
N GLN A 59 -10.85 -1.66 -18.20
CA GLN A 59 -11.92 -0.79 -17.70
C GLN A 59 -12.64 -1.43 -16.51
N LYS A 60 -13.02 -2.72 -16.61
CA LYS A 60 -13.62 -3.49 -15.50
C LYS A 60 -12.73 -3.48 -14.26
N ARG A 61 -11.42 -3.73 -14.41
CA ARG A 61 -10.46 -3.71 -13.28
C ARG A 61 -10.40 -2.33 -12.62
N ILE A 62 -10.40 -1.26 -13.40
CA ILE A 62 -10.39 0.12 -12.88
C ILE A 62 -11.69 0.41 -12.12
N GLU A 63 -12.84 -0.03 -12.63
CA GLU A 63 -14.13 0.19 -12.00
C GLU A 63 -14.27 -0.57 -10.67
N VAL A 64 -13.84 -1.84 -10.64
CA VAL A 64 -13.77 -2.63 -9.40
C VAL A 64 -12.82 -1.98 -8.39
N ALA A 65 -11.64 -1.52 -8.81
CA ALA A 65 -10.73 -0.83 -7.91
C ALA A 65 -11.33 0.46 -7.33
N LYS A 66 -12.05 1.23 -8.16
CA LYS A 66 -12.76 2.44 -7.71
C LYS A 66 -13.88 2.13 -6.73
N SER A 67 -14.66 1.08 -6.97
CA SER A 67 -15.77 0.70 -6.09
C SER A 67 -15.28 0.22 -4.73
N VAL A 68 -14.21 -0.59 -4.69
CA VAL A 68 -13.55 -1.02 -3.45
C VAL A 68 -13.03 0.18 -2.66
N GLN A 69 -12.33 1.11 -3.30
CA GLN A 69 -11.86 2.33 -2.62
C GLN A 69 -13.00 3.21 -2.10
N ALA A 70 -14.11 3.31 -2.83
CA ALA A 70 -15.29 4.05 -2.38
C ALA A 70 -15.92 3.38 -1.15
N ALA A 71 -16.04 2.05 -1.15
CA ALA A 71 -16.53 1.27 -0.02
C ALA A 71 -15.63 1.43 1.22
N GLU A 72 -14.31 1.37 1.07
CA GLU A 72 -13.36 1.61 2.17
C GLU A 72 -13.47 3.02 2.75
N ARG A 73 -13.66 4.03 1.89
CA ARG A 73 -13.86 5.42 2.34
C ARG A 73 -15.16 5.59 3.12
N LEU A 74 -16.22 4.88 2.72
CA LEU A 74 -17.49 4.89 3.45
C LEU A 74 -17.34 4.20 4.81
N LYS A 75 -16.64 3.06 4.88
CA LYS A 75 -16.34 2.38 6.16
C LYS A 75 -15.53 3.25 7.12
N LYS A 76 -14.57 4.04 6.62
CA LYS A 76 -13.74 4.94 7.44
C LYS A 76 -14.49 6.19 7.94
N LYS A 77 -15.61 6.55 7.33
CA LYS A 77 -16.45 7.67 7.80
C LYS A 77 -17.33 7.16 8.93
N THR A 78 -16.95 7.48 10.16
CA THR A 78 -17.77 7.17 11.34
C THR A 78 -19.08 7.97 11.30
N SER A 79 -20.21 7.26 11.28
CA SER A 79 -21.54 7.86 11.33
C SER A 79 -21.90 8.27 12.76
N VAL A 80 -22.82 9.23 12.90
CA VAL A 80 -23.38 9.62 14.21
C VAL A 80 -24.00 8.40 14.92
N PHE A 81 -24.59 7.48 14.15
CA PHE A 81 -25.12 6.22 14.68
C PHE A 81 -24.03 5.29 15.18
N ASP A 82 -22.87 5.21 14.52
CA ASP A 82 -21.73 4.42 15.03
C ASP A 82 -21.22 4.98 16.36
N ILE A 83 -21.22 6.30 16.52
CA ILE A 83 -20.83 6.96 17.77
C ILE A 83 -21.84 6.66 18.87
N ILE A 84 -23.15 6.76 18.59
CA ILE A 84 -24.21 6.44 19.54
C ILE A 84 -24.14 4.97 19.94
N ASN A 85 -23.96 4.06 18.98
CA ASN A 85 -23.86 2.63 19.24
C ASN A 85 -22.60 2.29 20.06
N LYS A 86 -21.45 2.91 19.76
CA LYS A 86 -20.19 2.70 20.49
C LYS A 86 -20.14 3.38 21.87
N LYS A 87 -20.83 4.49 22.09
CA LYS A 87 -20.75 5.30 23.34
C LYS A 87 -21.95 5.20 24.26
N LEU A 88 -23.15 4.96 23.72
CA LEU A 88 -24.41 4.92 24.47
C LEU A 88 -25.04 3.51 24.45
N GLY A 89 -24.84 2.74 23.38
CA GLY A 89 -25.45 1.41 23.18
C GLY A 89 -24.65 0.20 23.68
N ALA A 90 -23.41 0.38 24.17
CA ALA A 90 -22.48 -0.70 24.53
C ALA A 90 -22.81 -1.44 25.84
N LYS A 91 -24.09 -1.70 26.12
CA LYS A 91 -24.54 -2.54 27.25
C LYS A 91 -25.29 -3.81 26.85
N GLY A 92 -25.41 -4.14 25.56
CA GLY A 92 -26.25 -5.29 25.16
C GLY A 92 -25.89 -6.08 23.91
N HIS A 93 -25.13 -5.56 22.94
CA HIS A 93 -24.80 -6.34 21.74
C HIS A 93 -23.35 -6.13 21.33
N ALA A 94 -22.52 -7.12 21.65
CA ALA A 94 -21.26 -7.34 20.97
C ALA A 94 -21.60 -7.85 19.56
N SER A 95 -21.49 -6.97 18.55
CA SER A 95 -21.36 -7.41 17.17
C SER A 95 -19.95 -8.01 17.03
N GLU A 96 -19.88 -9.32 16.78
CA GLU A 96 -18.64 -10.10 16.64
C GLU A 96 -17.80 -9.78 15.39
N ASP A 97 -18.09 -8.68 14.68
CA ASP A 97 -17.44 -8.35 13.40
C ASP A 97 -16.30 -7.30 13.47
N ASP A 98 -15.92 -6.82 14.66
CA ASP A 98 -14.84 -5.83 14.81
C ASP A 98 -13.64 -6.39 15.62
N VAL A 99 -12.99 -7.44 15.10
CA VAL A 99 -11.70 -7.94 15.65
C VAL A 99 -10.49 -7.22 15.04
N ASP A 100 -10.65 -6.26 14.11
CA ASP A 100 -9.49 -5.71 13.36
C ASP A 100 -9.29 -4.17 13.43
N GLU A 101 -9.86 -3.48 14.43
CA GLU A 101 -9.61 -2.04 14.67
C GLU A 101 -9.00 -1.71 16.05
N ALA A 102 -8.29 -2.68 16.63
CA ALA A 102 -7.33 -2.44 17.72
C ALA A 102 -5.91 -2.83 17.28
N LYS A 103 -5.49 -2.42 16.08
CA LYS A 103 -4.06 -2.24 15.83
C LYS A 103 -3.64 -0.98 16.56
N GLU A 104 -3.44 -1.13 17.87
CA GLU A 104 -2.48 -0.33 18.60
C GLU A 104 -1.28 -0.15 17.67
N LYS A 105 -0.93 1.11 17.39
CA LYS A 105 0.29 1.46 16.64
C LYS A 105 1.37 0.48 17.10
N PRO A 106 2.04 -0.27 16.20
CA PRO A 106 2.87 -1.37 16.63
C PRO A 106 3.91 -0.80 17.58
N ALA A 107 3.73 -1.08 18.88
CA ALA A 107 4.80 -0.95 19.84
C ALA A 107 5.96 -1.66 19.18
N VAL A 108 7.02 -0.91 18.86
CA VAL A 108 8.12 -1.39 18.04
C VAL A 108 8.50 -2.77 18.61
N ASN A 109 8.33 -3.85 17.84
CA ASN A 109 8.53 -5.19 18.39
C ASN A 109 10.05 -5.38 18.59
N ILE A 110 10.51 -5.11 19.81
CA ILE A 110 11.93 -5.10 20.24
C ILE A 110 12.20 -6.33 21.11
N CYS A 111 11.73 -7.50 20.70
CA CYS A 111 12.17 -8.76 21.29
C CYS A 111 13.50 -9.18 20.66
N SER A 112 14.44 -9.71 21.46
CA SER A 112 15.77 -10.15 20.99
C SER A 112 15.68 -11.11 19.79
N ASN A 113 14.78 -12.09 19.86
CA ASN A 113 14.55 -13.06 18.79
C ASN A 113 14.03 -12.43 17.48
N VAL A 114 13.33 -11.29 17.58
CA VAL A 114 12.81 -10.56 16.41
C VAL A 114 13.94 -9.73 15.79
N LEU A 115 14.72 -9.03 16.62
CA LEU A 115 15.85 -8.22 16.18
C LEU A 115 16.94 -9.06 15.49
N GLN A 116 17.15 -10.30 15.93
CA GLN A 116 18.09 -11.23 15.28
C GLN A 116 17.67 -11.62 13.86
N LYS A 117 16.36 -11.76 13.62
CA LYS A 117 15.80 -12.13 12.30
C LYS A 117 15.74 -10.95 11.32
N ASP A 118 15.76 -9.72 11.82
CA ASP A 118 15.66 -8.52 10.97
C ASP A 118 16.88 -8.35 10.06
N THR A 119 16.68 -7.79 8.87
CA THR A 119 17.78 -7.35 7.99
C THR A 119 18.44 -6.07 8.54
N ALA A 120 19.70 -5.80 8.16
CA ALA A 120 20.41 -4.57 8.56
C ALA A 120 19.63 -3.28 8.22
N LYS A 121 18.93 -3.24 7.07
CA LYS A 121 18.06 -2.12 6.67
C LYS A 121 16.89 -1.94 7.66
N ASN A 122 16.26 -3.04 8.07
CA ASN A 122 15.14 -3.01 9.03
C ASN A 122 15.60 -2.55 10.41
N LEU A 123 16.78 -2.97 10.87
CA LEU A 123 17.36 -2.47 12.12
C LEU A 123 17.62 -0.96 12.07
N ASN A 124 18.13 -0.44 10.95
CA ASN A 124 18.33 1.01 10.79
C ASN A 124 17.00 1.77 10.80
N MET A 125 15.97 1.26 10.13
CA MET A 125 14.63 1.84 10.14
C MET A 125 14.02 1.84 11.55
N LYS A 126 14.13 0.72 12.28
CA LYS A 126 13.68 0.62 13.68
C LYS A 126 14.43 1.59 14.59
N ASN A 127 15.75 1.72 14.42
CA ASN A 127 16.56 2.69 15.17
C ASN A 127 16.09 4.13 14.88
N TYR A 128 15.85 4.47 13.61
CA TYR A 128 15.32 5.79 13.23
C TYR A 128 13.95 6.06 13.89
N GLN A 129 13.00 5.14 13.78
CA GLN A 129 11.67 5.26 14.41
C GLN A 129 11.76 5.42 15.93
N ILE A 130 12.59 4.62 16.61
CA ILE A 130 12.80 4.74 18.05
C ILE A 130 13.38 6.11 18.40
N SER A 131 14.40 6.57 17.67
CA SER A 131 15.02 7.87 17.91
C SER A 131 14.05 9.04 17.70
N GLU A 132 13.15 8.95 16.72
CA GLU A 132 12.12 9.95 16.49
C GLU A 132 11.12 9.99 17.64
N ASN A 133 10.65 8.81 18.08
CA ASN A 133 9.74 8.68 19.22
C ASN A 133 10.38 9.23 20.51
N ILE A 134 11.67 8.96 20.75
CA ILE A 134 12.42 9.55 21.87
C ILE A 134 12.39 11.08 21.78
N ARG A 135 12.73 11.66 20.62
CA ARG A 135 12.72 13.12 20.43
C ARG A 135 11.33 13.74 20.61
N GLN A 136 10.27 13.03 20.23
CA GLN A 136 8.89 13.49 20.45
C GLN A 136 8.56 13.47 21.95
N LEU A 137 8.82 12.36 22.64
CA LEU A 137 8.54 12.21 24.08
C LEU A 137 9.39 13.16 24.93
N GLU A 138 10.66 13.41 24.58
CA GLU A 138 11.50 14.39 25.26
C GLU A 138 10.90 15.80 25.20
N ARG A 139 10.41 16.21 24.04
CA ARG A 139 9.71 17.49 23.86
C ARG A 139 8.41 17.55 24.66
N GLU A 140 7.65 16.46 24.70
CA GLU A 140 6.42 16.38 25.50
C GLU A 140 6.71 16.49 27.00
N VAL A 141 7.73 15.77 27.50
CA VAL A 141 8.17 15.84 28.89
C VAL A 141 8.61 17.27 29.24
N GLN A 142 9.41 17.92 28.40
CA GLN A 142 9.83 19.32 28.60
C GLN A 142 8.63 20.29 28.63
N ARG A 143 7.65 20.09 27.74
CA ARG A 143 6.42 20.90 27.72
C ARG A 143 5.59 20.70 28.99
N MET A 144 5.49 19.46 29.48
CA MET A 144 4.77 19.13 30.72
C MET A 144 5.50 19.66 31.95
N GLU A 145 6.83 19.61 31.98
CA GLU A 145 7.67 20.23 33.02
C GLU A 145 7.48 21.75 33.05
N SER A 146 7.43 22.40 31.88
CA SER A 146 7.11 23.83 31.77
C SER A 146 5.69 24.14 32.27
N THR A 147 4.73 23.26 32.01
CA THR A 147 3.34 23.41 32.50
C THR A 147 3.26 23.23 34.01
N LYS A 148 4.00 22.26 34.57
CA LYS A 148 4.15 22.06 36.01
C LYS A 148 4.68 23.32 36.70
N LEU A 149 5.69 23.97 36.11
CA LEU A 149 6.26 25.21 36.65
C LEU A 149 5.23 26.34 36.69
N ARG A 150 4.40 26.48 35.63
CA ARG A 150 3.34 27.50 35.54
C ARG A 150 2.17 27.25 36.50
N GLN A 151 1.86 25.98 36.79
CA GLN A 151 0.74 25.56 37.63
C GLN A 151 1.14 25.36 39.11
N SER A 152 2.26 25.95 39.54
CA SER A 152 2.82 25.79 40.89
C SER A 152 1.85 26.11 42.04
N ASN A 153 0.87 26.99 41.80
CA ASN A 153 -0.07 27.44 42.82
C ASN A 153 -1.28 26.50 43.01
N ASN A 154 -1.53 25.55 42.09
CA ASN A 154 -2.69 24.67 42.14
C ASN A 154 -2.28 23.22 42.45
N LYS A 155 -2.44 22.82 43.72
CA LYS A 155 -2.05 21.49 44.23
C LYS A 155 -2.75 20.32 43.51
N ALA A 156 -4.04 20.47 43.18
CA ALA A 156 -4.80 19.42 42.49
C ALA A 156 -4.33 19.25 41.04
N ALA A 157 -4.10 20.36 40.33
CA ALA A 157 -3.56 20.32 38.97
C ALA A 157 -2.13 19.76 38.95
N LEU A 158 -1.28 20.11 39.92
CA LEU A 158 0.07 19.58 40.05
C LEU A 158 0.10 18.07 40.22
N ALA A 159 -0.81 17.49 41.02
CA ALA A 159 -0.91 16.06 41.20
C ALA A 159 -1.19 15.35 39.85
N ILE A 160 -2.16 15.85 39.08
CA ILE A 160 -2.50 15.30 37.76
C ILE A 160 -1.34 15.46 36.75
N ILE A 161 -0.66 16.61 36.79
CA ILE A 161 0.50 16.86 35.91
C ILE A 161 1.64 15.90 36.27
N ASN A 162 1.93 15.70 37.56
CA ASN A 162 2.98 14.80 38.01
C ASN A 162 2.72 13.34 37.60
N THR A 163 1.50 12.83 37.80
CA THR A 163 1.17 11.44 37.41
C THR A 163 1.32 11.23 35.90
N ARG A 164 0.88 12.19 35.08
CA ARG A 164 1.07 12.15 33.62
C ARG A 164 2.54 12.25 33.22
N LEU A 165 3.31 13.07 33.93
CA LEU A 165 4.74 13.28 33.69
C LEU A 165 5.53 12.01 34.04
N GLU A 166 5.20 11.33 35.13
CA GLU A 166 5.75 10.02 35.49
C GLU A 166 5.43 8.96 34.44
N ALA A 167 4.18 8.89 33.97
CA ALA A 167 3.80 7.99 32.88
C ALA A 167 4.63 8.23 31.62
N LYS A 168 4.77 9.50 31.18
CA LYS A 168 5.58 9.88 30.02
C LYS A 168 7.08 9.60 30.21
N LYS A 169 7.61 9.81 31.42
CA LYS A 169 9.01 9.45 31.75
C LYS A 169 9.23 7.93 31.70
N SER A 170 8.28 7.13 32.18
CA SER A 170 8.36 5.67 32.09
C SER A 170 8.31 5.17 30.64
N GLU A 171 7.48 5.79 29.80
CA GLU A 171 7.40 5.49 28.37
C GLU A 171 8.71 5.82 27.65
N LEU A 172 9.28 6.99 27.94
CA LEU A 172 10.57 7.42 27.44
C LEU A 172 11.71 6.49 27.87
N GLN A 173 11.68 5.98 29.10
CA GLN A 173 12.64 4.96 29.56
C GLN A 173 12.52 3.67 28.74
N LYS A 174 11.30 3.18 28.47
CA LYS A 174 11.08 1.99 27.62
C LYS A 174 11.67 2.18 26.21
N PHE A 175 11.50 3.35 25.61
CA PHE A 175 12.11 3.65 24.29
C PHE A 175 13.64 3.76 24.37
N LYS A 176 14.22 4.30 25.45
CA LYS A 176 15.68 4.31 25.66
C LYS A 176 16.25 2.91 25.85
N GLU A 177 15.55 2.04 26.58
CA GLU A 177 15.92 0.63 26.69
C GLU A 177 15.83 -0.10 25.35
N ALA A 178 14.81 0.21 24.56
CA ALA A 178 14.66 -0.31 23.21
C ALA A 178 15.82 0.08 22.30
N GLU A 179 16.22 1.35 22.33
CA GLU A 179 17.35 1.89 21.58
C GLU A 179 18.63 1.14 21.95
N LYS A 180 18.89 0.91 23.25
CA LYS A 180 20.04 0.12 23.72
C LYS A 180 20.03 -1.31 23.17
N LYS A 181 18.87 -1.96 23.09
CA LYS A 181 18.73 -3.31 22.52
C LYS A 181 19.05 -3.32 21.02
N VAL A 182 18.51 -2.37 20.26
CA VAL A 182 18.73 -2.27 18.80
C VAL A 182 20.18 -1.91 18.48
N THR A 183 20.76 -0.95 19.19
CA THR A 183 22.16 -0.55 19.02
C THR A 183 23.12 -1.66 19.43
N GLY A 184 22.83 -2.40 20.50
CA GLY A 184 23.58 -3.60 20.90
C GLY A 184 23.58 -4.68 19.81
N GLU A 185 22.44 -4.94 19.17
CA GLU A 185 22.34 -5.88 18.06
C GLU A 185 23.11 -5.38 16.81
N GLN A 186 23.00 -4.09 16.47
CA GLN A 186 23.79 -3.49 15.39
C GLN A 186 25.29 -3.63 15.63
N GLN A 187 25.74 -3.40 16.87
CA GLN A 187 27.14 -3.51 17.24
C GLN A 187 27.64 -4.95 17.16
N LYS A 188 26.86 -5.93 17.66
CA LYS A 188 27.16 -7.36 17.50
C LYS A 188 27.39 -7.73 16.05
N ARG A 189 26.50 -7.31 15.14
CA ARG A 189 26.65 -7.58 13.70
C ARG A 189 27.86 -6.92 13.07
N ARG A 190 28.18 -5.68 13.48
CA ARG A 190 29.40 -4.99 13.03
C ARG A 190 30.65 -5.73 13.47
N ASP A 191 30.66 -6.22 14.71
CA ASP A 191 31.80 -6.95 15.26
C ASP A 191 31.94 -8.33 14.60
N THR A 192 30.87 -9.10 14.42
CA THR A 192 30.91 -10.36 13.64
C THR A 192 31.39 -10.13 12.21
N LYS A 193 30.96 -9.04 11.55
CA LYS A 193 31.41 -8.71 10.20
C LYS A 193 32.93 -8.45 10.14
N LYS A 194 33.54 -7.86 11.17
CA LYS A 194 35.00 -7.65 11.22
C LYS A 194 35.77 -8.97 11.25
N TYR A 195 35.23 -10.01 11.89
CA TYR A 195 35.87 -11.31 12.03
C TYR A 195 35.55 -12.30 10.90
N CYS A 196 34.57 -12.01 10.05
CA CYS A 196 34.17 -12.86 8.92
C CYS A 196 34.74 -12.42 7.56
N VAL A 197 35.68 -11.46 7.53
CA VAL A 197 36.45 -11.15 6.32
C VAL A 197 37.65 -12.10 6.27
N PHE A 198 37.48 -13.22 5.59
CA PHE A 198 38.57 -14.11 5.15
C PHE A 198 38.67 -14.04 3.63
#